data_AF-A0A820KAH7-F1
#
_entry.id   AF-A0A820KAH7-F1
#
_cell.length_a   1.000
_cell.length_b   1.000
_cell.length_c   1.000
_cell.angle_alpha   90.00
_cell.angle_beta   90.00
_cell.angle_gamma   90.00
#
_symmetry.space_group_name_H-M   'P 1'
#
loop_
_entity.id
_entity.type
_entity.pdbx_description
1 polymer ?
#
loop_
_entity_poly.entity_id
_entity_poly.type
_entity_poly.pdbx_seq_one_letter_code
_entity_poly.pdbx_strand_id
1 'polypeptide(L)'
;LKEFILWFVLLICLLLLAGPFAHHLSYSVPTVKTRASARHVFSEERALDYLINLTQYGSRVSNTRGNFDARDYLISQIKRICSINKRHIQCELDLQNFTNYKHNQLQNILVRVSNTTNKFQNIPSLMLSAHYDSVEFSSGAADDGSGIVILLELFSNLINDLTINFSNVHLIILFTNAEETRLEGSKAFIANHRWRFNVRHFLNVDSSNCNEVANLLRTTTSQVFIFQSN
;
A
#
# COMPACT_ATOMS: atom_id res chain seq x y z
N LEU A 1 47.15 32.44 -18.80
CA LEU A 1 47.22 31.83 -17.44
C LEU A 1 46.11 32.32 -16.52
N LYS A 2 45.92 33.63 -16.31
CA LYS A 2 44.85 34.17 -15.43
C LYS A 2 43.43 33.79 -15.85
N GLU A 3 43.11 33.90 -17.13
CA GLU A 3 41.79 33.49 -17.65
C GLU A 3 41.53 32.00 -17.50
N PHE A 4 42.54 31.17 -17.76
CA PHE A 4 42.46 29.73 -17.56
C PHE A 4 42.20 29.38 -16.09
N ILE A 5 42.88 30.04 -15.15
CA ILE A 5 42.65 29.86 -13.70
C ILE A 5 41.23 30.29 -13.32
N LEU A 6 40.73 31.41 -13.86
CA LEU A 6 39.37 31.88 -13.60
C LEU A 6 38.31 30.85 -14.07
N TRP A 7 38.43 30.35 -15.30
CA TRP A 7 37.51 29.33 -15.83
C TRP A 7 37.60 28.01 -15.06
N PHE A 8 38.79 27.61 -14.65
CA PHE A 8 39.00 26.41 -13.83
C PHE A 8 38.35 26.54 -12.45
N VAL A 9 38.47 27.70 -11.79
CA VAL A 9 37.80 27.98 -10.51
C VAL A 9 36.27 28.00 -10.67
N LEU A 10 35.75 28.64 -11.73
CA LEU A 10 34.30 28.67 -11.99
C LEU A 10 33.73 27.27 -12.25
N LEU A 11 34.46 26.41 -12.97
CA LEU A 11 34.06 25.02 -13.19
C LEU A 11 34.01 24.23 -11.87
N ILE A 12 35.00 24.41 -11.00
CA ILE A 12 35.01 23.77 -9.67
C ILE A 12 33.83 24.27 -8.84
N CYS A 13 33.57 25.58 -8.80
CA CYS A 13 32.41 26.14 -8.09
C CYS A 13 31.09 25.59 -8.64
N LEU A 14 30.96 25.47 -9.96
CA LEU A 14 29.77 24.89 -10.60
C LEU A 14 29.58 23.43 -10.16
N LEU A 15 30.63 22.61 -10.19
CA LEU A 15 30.53 21.20 -9.76
C LEU A 15 30.20 21.07 -8.27
N LEU A 16 30.79 21.92 -7.42
CA LEU A 16 30.53 21.95 -5.98
C LEU A 16 29.12 22.41 -5.63
N LEU A 17 28.45 23.19 -6.49
CA LEU A 17 27.07 23.64 -6.27
C LEU A 17 26.05 22.73 -6.97
N ALA A 18 26.33 22.32 -8.20
CA ALA A 18 25.43 21.51 -9.00
C ALA A 18 25.21 20.11 -8.40
N GLY A 19 26.25 19.50 -7.83
CA GLY A 19 26.14 18.19 -7.17
C GLY A 19 25.18 18.19 -5.98
N PRO A 20 25.41 19.00 -4.94
CA PRO A 20 24.51 19.12 -3.79
C PRO A 20 23.12 19.63 -4.15
N PHE A 21 23.01 20.52 -5.14
CA PHE A 21 21.72 21.01 -5.61
C PHE A 21 20.93 19.92 -6.34
N ALA A 22 21.56 19.16 -7.25
CA ALA A 22 20.95 18.01 -7.89
C ALA A 22 20.58 16.93 -6.87
N HIS A 23 21.45 16.62 -5.93
CA HIS A 23 21.18 15.72 -4.81
C HIS A 23 19.98 16.21 -3.99
N HIS A 24 19.94 17.49 -3.62
CA HIS A 24 18.82 18.06 -2.88
C HIS A 24 17.51 17.95 -3.66
N LEU A 25 17.49 18.25 -4.96
CA LEU A 25 16.31 18.08 -5.80
C LEU A 25 15.89 16.61 -5.94
N SER A 26 16.85 15.68 -6.02
CA SER A 26 16.58 14.25 -6.15
C SER A 26 16.06 13.60 -4.87
N TYR A 27 16.41 14.11 -3.70
CA TYR A 27 16.05 13.53 -2.39
C TYR A 27 15.11 14.42 -1.55
N SER A 28 14.63 15.54 -2.08
CA SER A 28 13.60 16.34 -1.41
C SER A 28 12.28 15.59 -1.40
N VAL A 29 11.88 15.11 -0.22
CA VAL A 29 10.58 14.48 -0.02
C VAL A 29 9.48 15.56 0.09
N PRO A 30 8.24 15.26 -0.35
CA PRO A 30 7.11 16.16 -0.16
C PRO A 30 6.94 16.54 1.32
N THR A 31 6.42 17.75 1.56
CA THR A 31 6.08 18.18 2.92
C THR A 31 5.00 17.29 3.53
N VAL A 32 5.22 16.87 4.77
CA VAL A 32 4.27 16.08 5.57
C VAL A 32 2.92 16.79 5.64
N LYS A 33 1.86 16.08 5.26
CA LYS A 33 0.47 16.52 5.35
C LYS A 33 -0.15 16.04 6.65
N THR A 34 -0.68 17.00 7.39
CA THR A 34 -1.21 16.79 8.73
C THR A 34 -2.56 16.08 8.73
N ARG A 35 -2.96 15.58 9.91
CA ARG A 35 -4.27 14.92 10.15
C ARG A 35 -5.47 15.75 9.71
N ALA A 36 -5.31 17.08 9.73
CA ALA A 36 -6.36 18.04 9.37
C ALA A 36 -6.58 18.17 7.85
N SER A 37 -5.71 17.57 7.03
CA SER A 37 -5.85 17.59 5.57
C SER A 37 -7.18 16.99 5.14
N ALA A 38 -7.75 17.52 4.05
CA ALA A 38 -9.03 17.04 3.52
C ALA A 38 -9.01 15.52 3.31
N ARG A 39 -10.16 14.86 3.53
CA ARG A 39 -10.22 13.38 3.52
C ARG A 39 -9.87 12.72 2.20
N HIS A 40 -10.02 13.41 1.08
CA HIS A 40 -9.63 12.93 -0.25
C HIS A 40 -8.14 13.15 -0.54
N VAL A 41 -7.39 13.76 0.37
CA VAL A 41 -5.95 14.00 0.25
C VAL A 41 -5.22 13.09 1.22
N PHE A 42 -4.22 12.36 0.73
CA PHE A 42 -3.34 11.52 1.57
C PHE A 42 -2.69 12.34 2.68
N SER A 43 -2.67 11.78 3.89
CA SER A 43 -2.02 12.37 5.07
C SER A 43 -1.06 11.36 5.70
N GLU A 44 0.21 11.72 5.74
CA GLU A 44 1.28 10.94 6.36
C GLU A 44 1.03 10.79 7.87
N GLU A 45 0.49 11.80 8.55
CA GLU A 45 0.18 11.69 9.97
C GLU A 45 -0.97 10.70 10.26
N ARG A 46 -1.99 10.61 9.39
CA ARG A 46 -3.05 9.58 9.55
C ARG A 46 -2.53 8.18 9.26
N ALA A 47 -1.67 8.04 8.24
CA ALA A 47 -0.99 6.78 7.97
C ALA A 47 -0.10 6.36 9.16
N LEU A 48 0.62 7.31 9.76
CA LEU A 48 1.43 7.06 10.95
C LEU A 48 0.60 6.62 12.16
N ASP A 49 -0.58 7.21 12.39
CA ASP A 49 -1.49 6.77 13.45
C ASP A 49 -1.91 5.30 13.27
N TYR A 50 -2.17 4.88 12.02
CA TYR A 50 -2.45 3.46 11.75
C TYR A 50 -1.24 2.57 12.06
N LEU A 51 -0.03 3.03 11.75
CA LEU A 51 1.21 2.26 11.92
C LEU A 51 1.53 2.04 13.39
N ILE A 52 1.40 3.10 14.20
CA ILE A 52 1.60 3.05 15.64
C ILE A 52 0.63 2.03 16.26
N ASN A 53 -0.63 2.03 15.87
CA ASN A 53 -1.62 1.08 16.41
C ASN A 53 -1.37 -0.36 15.95
N LEU A 54 -0.98 -0.56 14.68
CA LEU A 54 -0.69 -1.88 14.13
C LEU A 54 0.55 -2.51 14.79
N THR A 55 1.61 -1.73 14.98
CA THR A 55 2.91 -2.22 15.48
C THR A 55 2.91 -2.49 16.98
N GLN A 56 1.92 -1.98 17.72
CA GLN A 56 1.71 -2.29 19.15
C GLN A 56 1.46 -3.78 19.42
N TYR A 57 0.98 -4.53 18.43
CA TYR A 57 0.80 -5.99 18.56
C TYR A 57 2.11 -6.78 18.48
N GLY A 58 3.25 -6.10 18.28
CA GLY A 58 4.55 -6.73 18.13
C GLY A 58 4.65 -7.52 16.82
N SER A 59 5.27 -8.70 16.89
CA SER A 59 5.41 -9.59 15.74
C SER A 59 4.06 -10.19 15.33
N ARG A 60 3.80 -10.17 14.03
CA ARG A 60 2.57 -10.64 13.38
C ARG A 60 2.82 -11.89 12.55
N VAL A 61 3.74 -12.75 12.98
CA VAL A 61 4.01 -14.05 12.32
C VAL A 61 2.72 -14.82 12.12
N SER A 62 2.53 -15.35 10.91
CA SER A 62 1.35 -16.13 10.54
C SER A 62 0.98 -17.17 11.60
N ASN A 63 -0.32 -17.28 11.92
CA ASN A 63 -0.87 -18.19 12.95
C ASN A 63 -0.48 -17.86 14.41
N THR A 64 -0.08 -16.62 14.70
CA THR A 64 0.17 -16.16 16.09
C THR A 64 -0.93 -15.21 16.57
N ARG A 65 -0.93 -14.91 17.88
CA ARG A 65 -1.88 -13.95 18.46
C ARG A 65 -1.76 -12.55 17.83
N GLY A 66 -0.53 -12.06 17.63
CA GLY A 66 -0.29 -10.75 17.01
C GLY A 66 -0.83 -10.68 15.57
N ASN A 67 -0.74 -11.77 14.81
CA ASN A 67 -1.34 -11.85 13.46
C ASN A 67 -2.87 -11.79 13.49
N PHE A 68 -3.51 -12.50 14.42
CA PHE A 68 -4.97 -12.43 14.58
C PHE A 68 -5.45 -11.06 15.07
N ASP A 69 -4.73 -10.43 16.00
CA ASP A 69 -5.04 -9.08 16.48
C ASP A 69 -4.87 -8.05 15.36
N ALA A 70 -3.82 -8.16 14.55
CA ALA A 70 -3.64 -7.32 13.36
C ALA A 70 -4.77 -7.50 12.34
N ARG A 71 -5.19 -8.74 12.07
CA ARG A 71 -6.35 -9.03 11.20
C ARG A 71 -7.61 -8.31 11.71
N ASP A 72 -7.90 -8.45 12.99
CA ASP A 72 -9.11 -7.88 13.60
C ASP A 72 -9.06 -6.35 13.59
N TYR A 73 -7.87 -5.78 13.83
CA TYR A 73 -7.61 -4.36 13.67
C TYR A 73 -7.87 -3.87 12.24
N LEU A 74 -7.34 -4.54 11.22
CA LEU A 74 -7.56 -4.18 9.81
C LEU A 74 -9.03 -4.23 9.43
N ILE A 75 -9.74 -5.29 9.83
CA ILE A 75 -11.19 -5.41 9.63
C ILE A 75 -11.92 -4.23 10.28
N SER A 76 -11.52 -3.83 11.49
CA SER A 76 -12.13 -2.69 12.19
C SER A 76 -11.89 -1.37 11.43
N GLN A 77 -10.68 -1.14 10.92
CA GLN A 77 -10.36 0.08 10.16
C GLN A 77 -11.09 0.13 8.82
N ILE A 78 -11.15 -1.00 8.10
CA ILE A 78 -11.90 -1.11 6.85
C ILE A 78 -13.37 -0.78 7.11
N LYS A 79 -14.00 -1.39 8.11
CA LYS A 79 -15.42 -1.11 8.46
C LYS A 79 -15.63 0.37 8.83
N ARG A 80 -14.71 0.96 9.59
CA ARG A 80 -14.75 2.39 9.95
C ARG A 80 -14.70 3.26 8.70
N ILE A 81 -13.74 3.02 7.80
CA ILE A 81 -13.60 3.75 6.53
C ILE A 81 -14.88 3.63 5.69
N CYS A 82 -15.42 2.42 5.54
CA CYS A 82 -16.66 2.16 4.81
C CYS A 82 -17.86 2.89 5.41
N SER A 83 -17.96 2.98 6.74
CA SER A 83 -19.09 3.64 7.43
C SER A 83 -19.12 5.16 7.28
N ILE A 84 -17.96 5.76 7.02
CA ILE A 84 -17.79 7.21 6.94
C ILE A 84 -18.09 7.74 5.53
N ASN A 85 -18.08 6.84 4.54
CA ASN A 85 -18.36 7.17 3.15
C ASN A 85 -19.81 7.69 2.98
N LYS A 86 -19.95 8.87 2.38
CA LYS A 86 -21.24 9.52 2.13
C LYS A 86 -21.73 9.40 0.68
N ARG A 87 -21.02 8.65 -0.17
CA ARG A 87 -21.37 8.45 -1.59
C ARG A 87 -22.22 7.20 -1.80
N HIS A 88 -22.84 7.11 -2.96
CA HIS A 88 -23.51 5.92 -3.49
C HIS A 88 -22.52 4.79 -3.88
N ILE A 89 -21.56 4.51 -3.01
CA ILE A 89 -20.53 3.48 -3.21
C ILE A 89 -20.83 2.31 -2.26
N GLN A 90 -20.72 1.11 -2.78
CA GLN A 90 -20.81 -0.14 -2.04
C GLN A 90 -19.39 -0.57 -1.63
N CYS A 91 -19.23 -0.91 -0.36
CA CYS A 91 -18.03 -1.55 0.16
C CYS A 91 -18.36 -2.99 0.56
N GLU A 92 -17.79 -3.96 -0.15
CA GLU A 92 -17.96 -5.38 0.10
C GLU A 92 -16.68 -5.92 0.74
N LEU A 93 -16.74 -6.28 2.02
CA LEU A 93 -15.66 -6.94 2.76
C LEU A 93 -15.80 -8.46 2.59
N ASP A 94 -14.73 -9.14 2.18
CA ASP A 94 -14.65 -10.59 2.04
C ASP A 94 -13.42 -11.13 2.79
N LEU A 95 -13.57 -12.26 3.46
CA LEU A 95 -12.49 -12.94 4.18
C LEU A 95 -12.22 -14.28 3.50
N GLN A 96 -11.09 -14.38 2.81
CA GLN A 96 -10.72 -15.59 2.10
C GLN A 96 -9.94 -16.53 3.02
N ASN A 97 -10.59 -17.62 3.44
CA ASN A 97 -9.91 -18.69 4.16
C ASN A 97 -9.00 -19.50 3.23
N PHE A 98 -7.82 -19.86 3.69
CA PHE A 98 -6.92 -20.79 3.00
C PHE A 98 -6.09 -21.60 4.00
N THR A 99 -5.58 -22.73 3.54
CA THR A 99 -4.68 -23.58 4.32
C THR A 99 -3.26 -23.40 3.84
N ASN A 100 -2.36 -23.15 4.78
CA ASN A 100 -0.95 -22.89 4.55
C ASN A 100 -0.15 -24.22 4.53
N TYR A 101 1.13 -24.23 4.14
CA TYR A 101 1.93 -25.48 4.05
C TYR A 101 2.12 -26.20 5.40
N LYS A 102 1.90 -25.51 6.52
CA LYS A 102 1.91 -26.06 7.88
C LYS A 102 0.53 -26.56 8.33
N HIS A 103 -0.46 -26.61 7.44
CA HIS A 103 -1.85 -26.96 7.72
C HIS A 103 -2.59 -25.99 8.67
N ASN A 104 -2.11 -24.76 8.83
CA ASN A 104 -2.81 -23.72 9.57
C ASN A 104 -3.91 -23.10 8.70
N GLN A 105 -5.05 -22.79 9.31
CA GLN A 105 -6.13 -22.03 8.67
C GLN A 105 -5.84 -20.53 8.80
N LEU A 106 -5.56 -19.89 7.68
CA LEU A 106 -5.24 -18.46 7.60
C LEU A 106 -6.27 -17.73 6.73
N GLN A 107 -6.23 -16.40 6.76
CA GLN A 107 -7.21 -15.56 6.06
C GLN A 107 -6.55 -14.41 5.32
N ASN A 108 -6.92 -14.19 4.06
CA ASN A 108 -6.73 -12.88 3.44
C ASN A 108 -7.92 -11.98 3.76
N ILE A 109 -7.70 -10.68 3.79
CA ILE A 109 -8.75 -9.67 3.98
C ILE A 109 -8.89 -8.90 2.68
N LEU A 110 -10.10 -8.85 2.13
CA LEU A 110 -10.35 -8.16 0.88
C LEU A 110 -11.49 -7.16 1.04
N VAL A 111 -11.34 -5.97 0.47
CA VAL A 111 -12.45 -5.05 0.32
C VAL A 111 -12.59 -4.64 -1.14
N ARG A 112 -13.80 -4.78 -1.69
CA ARG A 112 -14.16 -4.29 -3.02
C ARG A 112 -15.04 -3.06 -2.91
N VAL A 113 -14.65 -2.03 -3.63
CA VAL A 113 -15.34 -0.74 -3.74
C VAL A 113 -15.93 -0.64 -5.14
N SER A 114 -17.24 -0.47 -5.21
CA SER A 114 -17.99 -0.37 -6.46
C SER A 114 -19.09 0.68 -6.36
N ASN A 115 -19.60 1.15 -7.49
CA ASN A 115 -20.80 2.00 -7.48
C ASN A 115 -22.06 1.15 -7.23
N THR A 116 -22.94 1.58 -6.32
CA THR A 116 -24.21 0.91 -5.98
C THR A 116 -25.17 0.79 -7.16
N THR A 117 -25.00 1.63 -8.19
CA THR A 117 -25.87 1.63 -9.39
C THR A 117 -25.38 0.69 -10.50
N ASN A 118 -24.26 -0.01 -10.29
CA ASN A 118 -23.68 -0.86 -11.32
C ASN A 118 -24.50 -2.13 -11.55
N LYS A 119 -25.04 -2.27 -12.76
CA LYS A 119 -25.80 -3.45 -13.21
C LYS A 119 -24.94 -4.43 -14.04
N PHE A 120 -23.69 -4.08 -14.35
CA PHE A 120 -22.82 -4.86 -15.22
C PHE A 120 -22.09 -5.96 -14.44
N GLN A 121 -22.12 -7.18 -14.98
CA GLN A 121 -21.57 -8.38 -14.32
C GLN A 121 -20.05 -8.54 -14.47
N ASN A 122 -19.36 -7.70 -15.25
CA ASN A 122 -17.92 -7.84 -15.56
C ASN A 122 -17.16 -6.50 -15.62
N ILE A 123 -17.21 -5.72 -14.54
CA ILE A 123 -16.48 -4.45 -14.46
C ILE A 123 -15.01 -4.72 -14.11
N PRO A 124 -14.03 -4.17 -14.86
CA PRO A 124 -12.62 -4.34 -14.54
C PRO A 124 -12.26 -3.74 -13.18
N SER A 125 -11.27 -4.31 -12.52
CA SER A 125 -10.81 -3.87 -11.19
C SER A 125 -9.34 -3.48 -11.21
N LEU A 126 -9.03 -2.38 -10.53
CA LEU A 126 -7.69 -2.08 -10.03
C LEU A 126 -7.55 -2.73 -8.65
N MET A 127 -6.53 -3.54 -8.45
CA MET A 127 -6.23 -4.15 -7.16
C MET A 127 -4.99 -3.50 -6.54
N LEU A 128 -5.08 -3.13 -5.28
CA LEU A 128 -3.94 -2.74 -4.46
C LEU A 128 -3.73 -3.83 -3.40
N SER A 129 -2.49 -4.23 -3.11
CA SER A 129 -2.21 -5.15 -2.00
C SER A 129 -0.97 -4.82 -1.21
N ALA A 130 -0.97 -5.34 0.01
CA ALA A 130 0.10 -5.33 1.00
C ALA A 130 -0.05 -6.63 1.81
N HIS A 131 0.99 -7.08 2.50
CA HIS A 131 0.86 -8.22 3.43
C HIS A 131 0.83 -7.75 4.88
N TYR A 132 0.11 -8.48 5.73
CA TYR A 132 -0.05 -8.10 7.14
C TYR A 132 0.67 -9.00 8.13
N ASP A 133 1.19 -10.13 7.67
CA ASP A 133 2.15 -10.90 8.46
C ASP A 133 3.51 -10.21 8.53
N SER A 134 4.34 -10.68 9.46
CA SER A 134 5.72 -10.24 9.62
C SER A 134 6.60 -11.43 9.98
N VAL A 135 7.91 -11.22 10.00
CA VAL A 135 8.88 -12.18 10.57
C VAL A 135 8.91 -12.19 12.10
N GLU A 136 9.57 -13.21 12.65
CA GLU A 136 9.84 -13.35 14.09
C GLU A 136 10.71 -12.19 14.60
N PHE A 137 10.51 -11.80 15.86
CA PHE A 137 11.28 -10.74 16.55
C PHE A 137 11.28 -9.35 15.90
N SER A 138 10.47 -9.13 14.86
CA SER A 138 10.26 -7.84 14.23
C SER A 138 8.83 -7.36 14.49
N SER A 139 8.65 -6.05 14.66
CA SER A 139 7.32 -5.43 14.63
C SER A 139 6.78 -5.28 13.21
N GLY A 140 7.57 -5.60 12.18
CA GLY A 140 7.21 -5.46 10.78
C GLY A 140 6.70 -4.05 10.42
N ALA A 141 7.29 -3.01 11.02
CA ALA A 141 6.84 -1.63 10.79
C ALA A 141 7.12 -1.18 9.35
N ALA A 142 8.29 -1.56 8.83
CA ALA A 142 8.64 -1.42 7.43
C ALA A 142 7.91 -2.47 6.61
N ASP A 143 8.20 -3.74 6.92
CA ASP A 143 7.82 -4.94 6.20
C ASP A 143 6.69 -5.72 6.92
N ASP A 144 5.44 -5.60 6.51
CA ASP A 144 4.89 -4.63 5.55
C ASP A 144 3.84 -3.72 6.22
N GLY A 145 4.13 -3.33 7.47
CA GLY A 145 3.34 -2.34 8.20
C GLY A 145 3.20 -1.03 7.41
N SER A 146 4.22 -0.64 6.66
CA SER A 146 4.21 0.58 5.85
C SER A 146 3.24 0.49 4.66
N GLY A 147 3.26 -0.62 3.91
CA GLY A 147 2.32 -0.85 2.81
C GLY A 147 0.88 -0.91 3.30
N ILE A 148 0.63 -1.58 4.42
CA ILE A 148 -0.70 -1.65 5.03
C ILE A 148 -1.29 -0.26 5.28
N VAL A 149 -0.53 0.63 5.92
CA VAL A 149 -1.06 1.94 6.33
C VAL A 149 -1.20 2.90 5.17
N ILE A 150 -0.33 2.77 4.16
CA ILE A 150 -0.48 3.45 2.88
C ILE A 150 -1.81 3.04 2.23
N LEU A 151 -2.10 1.74 2.17
CA LEU A 151 -3.34 1.26 1.57
C LEU A 151 -4.59 1.67 2.35
N LEU A 152 -4.55 1.68 3.69
CA LEU A 152 -5.68 2.16 4.50
C LEU A 152 -5.97 3.65 4.30
N GLU A 153 -4.93 4.48 4.22
CA GLU A 153 -5.11 5.92 3.99
C GLU A 153 -5.55 6.18 2.55
N LEU A 154 -4.93 5.54 1.55
CA LEU A 154 -5.36 5.62 0.15
C LEU A 154 -6.80 5.15 -0.01
N PHE A 155 -7.18 4.04 0.63
CA PHE A 155 -8.57 3.56 0.63
C PHE A 155 -9.53 4.65 1.08
N SER A 156 -9.24 5.25 2.23
CA SER A 156 -10.03 6.35 2.79
C SER A 156 -10.07 7.54 1.83
N ASN A 157 -8.96 7.91 1.20
CA ASN A 157 -8.93 9.04 0.27
C ASN A 157 -9.75 8.78 -0.99
N LEU A 158 -9.54 7.64 -1.63
CA LEU A 158 -10.17 7.29 -2.92
C LEU A 158 -11.69 7.23 -2.82
N ILE A 159 -12.25 6.72 -1.72
CA ILE A 159 -13.71 6.68 -1.54
C ILE A 159 -14.31 8.05 -1.20
N ASN A 160 -13.51 8.94 -0.60
CA ASN A 160 -13.93 10.31 -0.25
C ASN A 160 -13.67 11.32 -1.37
N ASP A 161 -12.91 10.96 -2.40
CA ASP A 161 -12.66 11.81 -3.57
C ASP A 161 -13.84 11.78 -4.54
N LEU A 162 -14.57 12.89 -4.65
CA LEU A 162 -15.74 13.03 -5.52
C LEU A 162 -15.39 12.99 -7.01
N THR A 163 -14.14 13.26 -7.38
CA THR A 163 -13.68 13.25 -8.78
C THR A 163 -13.53 11.83 -9.33
N ILE A 164 -13.35 10.85 -8.45
CA ILE A 164 -13.18 9.44 -8.83
C ILE A 164 -14.55 8.79 -9.08
N ASN A 165 -14.69 8.10 -10.21
CA ASN A 165 -15.91 7.41 -10.62
C ASN A 165 -15.72 5.89 -10.67
N PHE A 166 -16.40 5.18 -9.77
CA PHE A 166 -16.37 3.71 -9.67
C PHE A 166 -17.39 2.99 -10.58
N SER A 167 -18.01 3.69 -11.54
CA SER A 167 -18.98 3.07 -12.46
C SER A 167 -18.30 2.15 -13.49
N ASN A 168 -17.10 2.49 -13.95
CA ASN A 168 -16.42 1.76 -15.04
C ASN A 168 -15.22 0.94 -14.57
N VAL A 169 -14.74 1.17 -13.34
CA VAL A 169 -13.62 0.45 -12.73
C VAL A 169 -13.93 0.29 -11.24
N HIS A 170 -13.74 -0.93 -10.71
CA HIS A 170 -13.81 -1.19 -9.27
C HIS A 170 -12.42 -1.08 -8.64
N LEU A 171 -12.38 -0.80 -7.34
CA LEU A 171 -11.15 -0.88 -6.55
C LEU A 171 -11.23 -2.10 -5.64
N ILE A 172 -10.20 -2.93 -5.65
CA ILE A 172 -10.02 -4.03 -4.71
C ILE A 172 -8.79 -3.69 -3.87
N ILE A 173 -8.91 -3.83 -2.56
CA ILE A 173 -7.78 -3.77 -1.64
C ILE A 173 -7.65 -5.13 -0.99
N LEU A 174 -6.48 -5.74 -1.12
CA LEU A 174 -6.16 -7.09 -0.67
C LEU A 174 -5.04 -7.02 0.36
N PHE A 175 -5.32 -7.44 1.59
CA PHE A 175 -4.30 -7.67 2.61
C PHE A 175 -4.05 -9.17 2.71
N THR A 176 -2.87 -9.61 2.26
CA THR A 176 -2.50 -11.03 2.27
C THR A 176 -1.87 -11.45 3.59
N ASN A 177 -2.04 -12.72 3.94
CA ASN A 177 -1.33 -13.37 5.04
C ASN A 177 -0.30 -14.38 4.49
N ALA A 178 0.67 -14.77 5.31
CA ALA A 178 1.73 -15.72 4.96
C ALA A 178 2.51 -15.36 3.68
N GLU A 179 2.82 -14.07 3.49
CA GLU A 179 3.78 -13.63 2.46
C GLU A 179 5.18 -14.14 2.82
N GLU A 180 5.59 -13.83 4.05
CA GLU A 180 6.93 -14.09 4.61
C GLU A 180 7.23 -15.59 4.69
N THR A 181 6.17 -16.40 4.63
CA THR A 181 6.23 -17.85 4.65
C THR A 181 5.80 -18.48 3.34
N ARG A 182 6.22 -17.86 2.20
CA ARG A 182 6.15 -18.36 0.81
C ARG A 182 4.96 -17.87 -0.02
N LEU A 183 4.52 -16.63 0.16
CA LEU A 183 3.50 -15.99 -0.68
C LEU A 183 2.16 -16.76 -0.67
N GLU A 184 1.82 -17.41 0.43
CA GLU A 184 0.71 -18.38 0.45
C GLU A 184 -0.65 -17.69 0.30
N GLY A 185 -0.82 -16.52 0.93
CA GLY A 185 -2.04 -15.74 0.79
C GLY A 185 -2.27 -15.27 -0.65
N SER A 186 -1.25 -14.74 -1.32
CA SER A 186 -1.38 -14.29 -2.72
C SER A 186 -1.61 -15.46 -3.68
N LYS A 187 -0.95 -16.61 -3.46
CA LYS A 187 -1.24 -17.86 -4.19
C LYS A 187 -2.68 -18.31 -4.00
N ALA A 188 -3.20 -18.27 -2.77
CA ALA A 188 -4.59 -18.63 -2.49
C ALA A 188 -5.58 -17.69 -3.19
N PHE A 189 -5.29 -16.38 -3.26
CA PHE A 189 -6.10 -15.42 -3.99
C PHE A 189 -6.19 -15.76 -5.48
N ILE A 190 -5.04 -15.95 -6.13
CA ILE A 190 -4.97 -16.25 -7.57
C ILE A 190 -5.55 -17.63 -7.92
N ALA A 191 -5.45 -18.61 -7.01
CA ALA A 191 -6.03 -19.91 -7.26
C ALA A 191 -7.57 -19.87 -7.19
N ASN A 192 -8.11 -19.27 -6.12
CA ASN A 192 -9.47 -19.60 -5.67
C ASN A 192 -10.42 -18.41 -5.52
N HIS A 193 -9.94 -17.16 -5.50
CA HIS A 193 -10.82 -16.02 -5.21
C HIS A 193 -11.63 -15.58 -6.44
N ARG A 194 -12.96 -15.48 -6.32
CA ARG A 194 -13.84 -15.09 -7.42
C ARG A 194 -13.51 -13.72 -8.03
N TRP A 195 -13.06 -12.76 -7.23
CA TRP A 195 -12.73 -11.42 -7.74
C TRP A 195 -11.48 -11.38 -8.62
N ARG A 196 -10.63 -12.42 -8.62
CA ARG A 196 -9.41 -12.46 -9.43
C ARG A 196 -9.67 -12.28 -10.92
N PHE A 197 -10.83 -12.75 -11.41
CA PHE A 197 -11.17 -12.71 -12.83
C PHE A 197 -11.43 -11.29 -13.35
N ASN A 198 -11.71 -10.34 -12.45
CA ASN A 198 -11.97 -8.95 -12.82
C ASN A 198 -10.73 -8.06 -12.67
N VAL A 199 -9.65 -8.53 -12.05
CA VAL A 199 -8.43 -7.74 -11.85
C VAL A 199 -7.73 -7.51 -13.19
N ARG A 200 -7.64 -6.24 -13.60
CA ARG A 200 -6.97 -5.80 -14.84
C ARG A 200 -5.73 -4.98 -14.60
N HIS A 201 -5.58 -4.43 -13.40
CA HIS A 201 -4.37 -3.76 -12.98
C HIS A 201 -4.14 -4.13 -11.53
N PHE A 202 -2.90 -4.38 -11.17
CA PHE A 202 -2.53 -4.72 -9.80
C PHE A 202 -1.35 -3.87 -9.36
N LEU A 203 -1.37 -3.47 -8.09
CA LEU A 203 -0.28 -2.82 -7.41
C LEU A 203 0.01 -3.47 -6.06
N ASN A 204 1.14 -4.15 -5.94
CA ASN A 204 1.66 -4.54 -4.62
C ASN A 204 2.44 -3.35 -4.04
N VAL A 205 2.18 -3.01 -2.79
CA VAL A 205 2.98 -2.07 -1.99
C VAL A 205 3.69 -2.91 -0.95
N ASP A 206 5.00 -2.79 -0.91
CA ASP A 206 5.87 -3.55 -0.04
C ASP A 206 7.15 -2.74 0.25
N SER A 207 7.86 -3.08 1.30
CA SER A 207 9.10 -2.41 1.68
C SER A 207 10.32 -3.11 1.07
N SER A 208 11.34 -2.33 0.73
CA SER A 208 12.71 -2.90 0.67
C SER A 208 13.74 -2.02 1.40
N ASN A 209 13.36 -0.80 1.83
CA ASN A 209 14.15 0.17 2.59
C ASN A 209 13.30 1.35 3.05
N CYS A 210 13.65 1.92 4.21
CA CYS A 210 12.84 2.90 4.94
C CYS A 210 13.35 4.35 4.92
N ASN A 211 14.50 4.61 4.27
CA ASN A 211 15.21 5.89 4.39
C ASN A 211 15.32 6.68 3.07
N GLU A 212 14.67 6.22 2.00
CA GLU A 212 14.82 6.81 0.66
C GLU A 212 13.47 7.06 -0.05
N VAL A 213 13.54 7.66 -1.24
CA VAL A 213 12.38 7.97 -2.08
C VAL A 213 11.69 6.67 -2.54
N ALA A 214 10.35 6.68 -2.62
CA ALA A 214 9.59 5.55 -3.13
C ALA A 214 10.04 5.19 -4.56
N ASN A 215 10.49 3.95 -4.76
CA ASN A 215 10.98 3.46 -6.04
C ASN A 215 9.95 2.51 -6.68
N LEU A 216 9.80 2.58 -8.01
CA LEU A 216 9.07 1.57 -8.78
C LEU A 216 10.07 0.48 -9.18
N LEU A 217 10.10 -0.64 -8.46
CA LEU A 217 11.13 -1.67 -8.68
C LEU A 217 10.82 -2.64 -9.82
N ARG A 218 9.55 -2.94 -10.08
CA ARG A 218 9.21 -3.91 -11.13
C ARG A 218 7.93 -3.55 -11.86
N THR A 219 8.03 -3.53 -13.19
CA THR A 219 6.88 -3.57 -14.09
C THR A 219 6.94 -4.88 -14.87
N THR A 220 5.79 -5.51 -15.09
CA THR A 220 5.67 -6.56 -16.11
C THR A 220 4.66 -6.09 -17.16
N THR A 221 5.04 -6.18 -18.43
CA THR A 221 4.09 -6.13 -19.53
C THR A 221 3.19 -7.35 -19.41
N SER A 222 1.87 -7.28 -19.28
CA SER A 222 0.90 -6.19 -19.30
C SER A 222 0.06 -6.34 -18.03
N GLN A 223 -0.39 -5.24 -17.42
CA GLN A 223 -1.38 -5.23 -16.33
C GLN A 223 -0.88 -5.35 -14.87
N VAL A 224 0.41 -5.30 -14.57
CA VAL A 224 0.89 -5.38 -13.17
C VAL A 224 2.00 -4.36 -12.87
N PHE A 225 1.79 -3.58 -11.81
CA PHE A 225 2.76 -2.69 -11.18
C PHE A 225 3.12 -3.26 -9.79
N ILE A 226 4.36 -3.17 -9.35
CA ILE A 226 4.78 -3.54 -7.99
C ILE A 226 5.66 -2.39 -7.49
N PHE A 227 5.21 -1.67 -6.44
CA PHE A 227 6.06 -0.74 -5.68
C PHE A 227 6.72 -1.53 -4.56
N GLN A 228 8.04 -1.51 -4.59
CA GLN A 228 8.93 -2.10 -3.61
C GLN A 228 10.08 -1.06 -3.55
N SER A 229 10.68 -0.72 -2.41
CA SER A 229 11.75 0.31 -2.32
C SER A 229 13.13 -0.28 -1.99
N ASN A 230 14.04 -0.52 -2.94
CA ASN A 230 15.36 -1.17 -2.70
C ASN A 230 16.11 -0.73 -1.45
#